data_AF-A0A8S1J7J6-F1
#
_entry.id   AF-A0A8S1J7J6-F1
#
_cell.length_a   1.000
_cell.length_b   1.000
_cell.length_c   1.000
_cell.angle_alpha   90.00
_cell.angle_beta   90.00
_cell.angle_gamma   90.00
#
_symmetry.space_group_name_H-M   'P 1'
#
loop_
_entity.id
_entity.type
_entity.pdbx_description
1 polymer ?
#
loop_
_entity_poly.entity_id
_entity_poly.type
_entity_poly.pdbx_seq_one_letter_code
_entity_poly.pdbx_strand_id
1 'polypeptide(L)'
;VNLFLAVLKTKFGKAQSFFQTRVQVSTEQRKNTIKRFLDWTMDNWKEFSAERLAQDAQSRQRISLDFRRLSSNIRRSLIESFGSEDREVQRSGWKKISLYFGKKWRRLYRLIRWSVLRKEFSNFFLTCIILNTVLLALEYDGMPKKMEEVMATFNIAFTALFTIELILKFIGLGFWEYVSDNFNIFDAIIVTLALLEIVFEQGSGVVAFRSFRSFQILKSFRVLRLFKMFRYLQSLRKIGEVLLSSASSFMAIVLLMFLFMVVFAIVGLHLYGGVVPQDEFPNFNSFLNSVIVMFNVLTLEDWEIIMYTFMHETNFGSVFFFIGWVVLGKYIFLTLFLAVTLEAFESKYDAEAASEAYIAYK
;
A
#
# COMPACT_ATOMS: atom_id res chain seq x y z
N VAL A 1 7.73 4.27 37.65
CA VAL A 1 7.67 5.67 37.18
C VAL A 1 8.82 6.53 37.73
N ASN A 2 9.08 6.58 39.03
CA ASN A 2 10.19 7.41 39.57
C ASN A 2 11.61 6.92 39.18
N LEU A 3 11.83 5.61 39.08
CA LEU A 3 13.07 5.02 38.54
C LEU A 3 13.27 5.36 37.04
N PHE A 4 12.17 5.46 36.30
CA PHE A 4 12.13 5.80 34.87
C PHE A 4 12.51 7.28 34.63
N LEU A 5 12.06 8.20 35.49
CA LEU A 5 12.45 9.61 35.45
C LEU A 5 13.92 9.85 35.86
N ALA A 6 14.46 9.04 36.79
CA ALA A 6 15.85 9.14 37.21
C ALA A 6 16.82 8.75 36.08
N VAL A 7 16.55 7.67 35.34
CA VAL A 7 17.39 7.21 34.23
C VAL A 7 17.40 8.18 33.04
N LEU A 8 16.27 8.85 32.77
CA LEU A 8 16.16 9.89 31.75
C LEU A 8 17.05 11.10 32.05
N LYS A 9 17.07 11.59 33.31
CA LYS A 9 17.93 12.72 33.70
C LYS A 9 19.42 12.42 33.57
N THR A 10 19.86 11.22 33.93
CA THR A 10 21.28 10.84 33.88
C THR A 10 21.81 10.66 32.46
N LYS A 11 20.95 10.26 31.51
CA LYS A 11 21.34 10.10 30.10
C LYS A 11 21.33 11.42 29.32
N PHE A 12 20.43 12.35 29.62
CA PHE A 12 20.42 13.69 29.01
C PHE A 12 21.65 14.54 29.38
N GLY A 13 22.15 14.44 30.63
CA GLY A 13 23.34 15.22 31.05
C GLY A 13 24.65 14.81 30.36
N LYS A 14 24.80 13.52 30.00
CA LYS A 14 26.01 13.01 29.32
C LYS A 14 26.05 13.36 27.82
N ALA A 15 24.88 13.50 27.18
CA ALA A 15 24.79 13.92 25.78
C ALA A 15 25.22 15.38 25.59
N GLN A 16 24.89 16.25 26.55
CA GLN A 16 25.22 17.68 26.50
C GLN A 16 26.73 17.95 26.69
N SER A 17 27.41 17.18 27.55
CA SER A 17 28.88 17.28 27.75
C SER A 17 29.69 16.71 26.58
N PHE A 18 29.12 15.76 25.82
CA PHE A 18 29.76 15.19 24.62
C PHE A 18 29.76 16.19 23.44
N PHE A 19 28.80 17.13 23.45
CA PHE A 19 28.61 18.13 22.39
C PHE A 19 29.60 19.31 22.46
N GLN A 20 30.14 19.63 23.64
CA GLN A 20 31.06 20.77 23.80
C GLN A 20 32.53 20.47 23.44
N THR A 21 32.93 19.20 23.39
CA THR A 21 34.35 18.80 23.26
C THR A 21 34.82 18.61 21.81
N ARG A 22 33.96 18.83 20.79
CA ARG A 22 34.29 18.49 19.38
C ARG A 22 34.22 19.63 18.36
N VAL A 23 34.55 20.86 18.75
CA VAL A 23 34.44 22.05 17.87
C VAL A 23 35.77 22.55 17.26
N GLN A 24 36.95 21.95 17.47
CA GLN A 24 38.20 22.63 17.08
C GLN A 24 39.27 21.95 16.20
N VAL A 25 39.02 20.87 15.45
CA VAL A 25 40.10 20.34 14.58
C VAL A 25 39.62 19.91 13.19
N SER A 26 40.37 20.36 12.15
CA SER A 26 40.49 19.81 10.78
C SER A 26 39.92 20.60 9.56
N THR A 27 40.04 21.92 9.51
CA THR A 27 39.59 22.74 8.35
C THR A 27 40.50 22.67 7.11
N GLU A 28 41.76 22.21 7.22
CA GLU A 28 42.69 22.20 6.06
C GLU A 28 42.83 20.82 5.38
N GLN A 29 42.71 19.70 6.10
CA GLN A 29 42.71 18.37 5.47
C GLN A 29 41.42 18.08 4.68
N ARG A 30 40.28 18.71 5.03
CA ARG A 30 38.99 18.53 4.34
C ARG A 30 38.97 19.14 2.94
N LYS A 31 39.62 20.28 2.72
CA LYS A 31 39.60 20.98 1.42
C LYS A 31 40.30 20.19 0.31
N ASN A 32 41.40 19.52 0.61
CA ASN A 32 42.17 18.77 -0.39
C ASN A 32 41.55 17.43 -0.79
N THR A 33 40.80 16.78 0.10
CA THR A 33 40.07 15.54 -0.23
C THR A 33 38.81 15.81 -1.04
N ILE A 34 38.10 16.90 -0.71
CA ILE A 34 36.88 17.32 -1.42
C ILE A 34 37.19 17.77 -2.85
N LYS A 35 38.32 18.46 -3.08
CA LYS A 35 38.73 18.88 -4.43
C LYS A 35 39.01 17.68 -5.35
N ARG A 36 39.71 16.66 -4.87
CA ARG A 36 40.00 15.44 -5.66
C ARG A 36 38.75 14.59 -5.92
N PHE A 37 37.80 14.58 -4.99
CA PHE A 37 36.53 13.87 -5.17
C PHE A 37 35.63 14.58 -6.19
N LEU A 38 35.55 15.92 -6.13
CA LEU A 38 34.77 16.72 -7.09
C LEU A 38 35.28 16.57 -8.53
N ASP A 39 36.59 16.63 -8.74
CA ASP A 39 37.19 16.46 -10.07
C ASP A 39 36.91 15.06 -10.65
N TRP A 40 37.01 13.99 -9.83
CA TRP A 40 36.67 12.62 -10.25
C TRP A 40 35.17 12.43 -10.55
N THR A 41 34.28 13.02 -9.74
CA THR A 41 32.83 12.90 -9.96
C THR A 41 32.35 13.63 -11.21
N MET A 42 33.00 14.74 -11.58
CA MET A 42 32.62 15.51 -12.75
C MET A 42 32.99 14.83 -14.07
N ASP A 43 34.10 14.08 -14.11
CA ASP A 43 34.50 13.33 -15.29
C ASP A 43 33.65 12.07 -15.47
N ASN A 44 33.34 11.35 -14.39
CA ASN A 44 32.44 10.18 -14.44
C ASN A 44 30.99 10.55 -14.78
N TRP A 45 30.52 11.74 -14.40
CA TRP A 45 29.14 12.17 -14.70
C TRP A 45 28.94 12.51 -16.18
N LYS A 46 29.99 12.99 -16.88
CA LYS A 46 29.96 13.21 -18.33
C LYS A 46 29.89 11.90 -19.11
N GLU A 47 30.58 10.86 -18.64
CA GLU A 47 30.54 9.51 -19.23
C GLU A 47 29.20 8.80 -18.96
N PHE A 48 28.70 8.88 -17.71
CA PHE A 48 27.44 8.26 -17.29
C PHE A 48 26.19 8.92 -17.89
N SER A 49 26.24 10.22 -18.18
CA SER A 49 25.12 10.95 -18.83
C SER A 49 25.02 10.67 -20.34
N ALA A 50 26.14 10.39 -21.01
CA ALA A 50 26.17 10.02 -22.42
C ALA A 50 25.63 8.59 -22.67
N GLU A 51 25.91 7.63 -21.77
CA GLU A 51 25.40 6.26 -21.86
C GLU A 51 23.89 6.14 -21.62
N ARG A 52 23.33 6.91 -20.68
CA ARG A 52 21.90 6.84 -20.33
C ARG A 52 20.98 7.42 -21.40
N LEU A 53 21.43 8.45 -22.13
CA LEU A 53 20.68 8.99 -23.28
C LEU A 53 20.67 8.02 -24.48
N ALA A 54 21.67 7.13 -24.59
CA ALA A 54 21.73 6.11 -25.64
C ALA A 54 20.84 4.88 -25.34
N GLN A 55 20.74 4.44 -24.08
CA GLN A 55 19.94 3.27 -23.69
C GLN A 55 18.42 3.50 -23.73
N ASP A 56 17.95 4.72 -23.46
CA ASP A 56 16.51 5.06 -23.46
C ASP A 56 15.93 5.27 -24.88
N ALA A 57 16.79 5.58 -25.86
CA ALA A 57 16.40 5.69 -27.26
C ALA A 57 16.31 4.32 -27.96
N GLN A 58 17.23 3.39 -27.68
CA GLN A 58 17.28 2.06 -28.29
C GLN A 58 16.13 1.14 -27.82
N SER A 59 15.72 1.25 -26.55
CA SER A 59 14.62 0.47 -25.96
C SER A 59 13.24 0.89 -26.50
N ARG A 60 13.01 2.20 -26.69
CA ARG A 60 11.81 2.74 -27.35
C ARG A 60 11.73 2.34 -28.82
N GLN A 61 12.87 2.26 -29.52
CA GLN A 61 12.91 1.86 -30.92
C GLN A 61 12.62 0.36 -31.10
N ARG A 62 13.21 -0.53 -30.29
CA ARG A 62 13.03 -2.00 -30.40
C ARG A 62 11.59 -2.45 -30.12
N ILE A 63 10.94 -1.94 -29.06
CA ILE A 63 9.54 -2.30 -28.75
C ILE A 63 8.58 -1.78 -29.83
N SER A 64 8.85 -0.61 -30.42
CA SER A 64 8.06 -0.09 -31.54
C SER A 64 8.31 -0.84 -32.86
N LEU A 65 9.52 -1.37 -33.06
CA LEU A 65 9.91 -2.15 -34.24
C LEU A 65 9.32 -3.57 -34.18
N ASP A 66 9.28 -4.20 -33.01
CA ASP A 66 8.70 -5.54 -32.84
C ASP A 66 7.18 -5.52 -32.94
N PHE A 67 6.50 -4.49 -32.42
CA PHE A 67 5.06 -4.30 -32.62
C PHE A 67 4.72 -3.99 -34.10
N ARG A 68 5.59 -3.25 -34.81
CA ARG A 68 5.46 -3.01 -36.25
C ARG A 68 5.67 -4.28 -37.06
N ARG A 69 6.66 -5.11 -36.73
CA ARG A 69 6.95 -6.41 -37.36
C ARG A 69 5.83 -7.43 -37.13
N LEU A 70 5.28 -7.48 -35.92
CA LEU A 70 4.13 -8.32 -35.58
C LEU A 70 2.87 -7.90 -36.38
N SER A 71 2.60 -6.59 -36.45
CA SER A 71 1.49 -6.07 -37.26
C SER A 71 1.68 -6.29 -38.76
N SER A 72 2.92 -6.27 -39.26
CA SER A 72 3.23 -6.49 -40.68
C SER A 72 3.15 -7.95 -41.07
N ASN A 73 3.46 -8.88 -40.17
CA ASN A 73 3.38 -10.31 -40.44
C ASN A 73 1.92 -10.80 -40.41
N ILE A 74 1.11 -10.29 -39.48
CA ILE A 74 -0.35 -10.52 -39.48
C ILE A 74 -1.01 -9.87 -40.71
N ARG A 75 -0.55 -8.68 -41.13
CA ARG A 75 -0.99 -8.07 -42.39
C ARG A 75 -0.60 -8.88 -43.61
N ARG A 76 0.61 -9.41 -43.67
CA ARG A 76 1.10 -10.19 -44.82
C ARG A 76 0.34 -11.52 -44.94
N SER A 77 0.10 -12.22 -43.84
CA SER A 77 -0.64 -13.49 -43.88
C SER A 77 -2.13 -13.32 -44.25
N LEU A 78 -2.75 -12.19 -43.89
CA LEU A 78 -4.12 -11.86 -44.33
C LEU A 78 -4.21 -11.36 -45.78
N ILE A 79 -3.10 -10.84 -46.34
CA ILE A 79 -3.02 -10.32 -47.72
C ILE A 79 -2.69 -11.44 -48.71
N GLU A 80 -2.05 -12.52 -48.26
CA GLU A 80 -1.74 -13.70 -49.09
C GLU A 80 -2.96 -14.60 -49.34
N SER A 81 -4.06 -14.44 -48.61
CA SER A 81 -5.26 -15.25 -48.78
C SER A 81 -6.32 -14.69 -49.74
N PHE A 82 -6.11 -13.51 -50.35
CA PHE A 82 -7.14 -12.87 -51.21
C PHE A 82 -6.59 -12.20 -52.47
N GLY A 83 -7.33 -12.36 -53.57
CA GLY A 83 -6.96 -12.08 -54.96
C GLY A 83 -6.75 -10.60 -55.35
N SER A 84 -6.28 -10.40 -56.57
CA SER A 84 -5.47 -9.25 -56.97
C SER A 84 -6.19 -7.96 -57.32
N GLU A 85 -7.49 -7.99 -57.63
CA GLU A 85 -8.23 -6.87 -58.24
C GLU A 85 -8.92 -5.92 -57.23
N ASP A 86 -9.14 -6.32 -55.97
CA ASP A 86 -9.75 -5.45 -54.94
C ASP A 86 -8.75 -4.53 -54.20
N ARG A 87 -7.47 -4.55 -54.59
CA ARG A 87 -6.35 -4.02 -53.79
C ARG A 87 -6.21 -2.49 -53.76
N GLU A 88 -6.69 -1.77 -54.77
CA GLU A 88 -6.56 -0.30 -54.85
C GLU A 88 -7.76 0.47 -54.27
N VAL A 89 -8.98 -0.01 -54.51
CA VAL A 89 -10.21 0.63 -54.03
C VAL A 89 -10.28 0.59 -52.49
N GLN A 90 -9.94 -0.55 -51.88
CA GLN A 90 -9.90 -0.68 -50.41
C GLN A 90 -8.74 0.09 -49.75
N ARG A 91 -7.53 0.10 -50.33
CA ARG A 91 -6.38 0.85 -49.76
C ARG A 91 -6.66 2.34 -49.59
N SER A 92 -7.43 2.93 -50.50
CA SER A 92 -7.85 4.33 -50.44
C SER A 92 -8.92 4.58 -49.35
N GLY A 93 -9.88 3.66 -49.20
CA GLY A 93 -10.94 3.70 -48.19
C GLY A 93 -10.40 3.54 -46.77
N TRP A 94 -9.54 2.54 -46.53
CA TRP A 94 -8.97 2.26 -45.21
C TRP A 94 -7.96 3.31 -44.74
N LYS A 95 -7.19 3.95 -45.64
CA LYS A 95 -6.34 5.10 -45.30
C LYS A 95 -7.17 6.34 -44.97
N LYS A 96 -8.27 6.61 -45.71
CA LYS A 96 -9.18 7.71 -45.40
C LYS A 96 -9.91 7.49 -44.07
N ILE A 97 -10.39 6.27 -43.82
CA ILE A 97 -11.06 5.88 -42.57
C ILE A 97 -10.09 5.97 -41.39
N SER A 98 -8.84 5.46 -41.49
CA SER A 98 -7.88 5.53 -40.37
C SER A 98 -7.37 6.93 -40.08
N LEU A 99 -7.23 7.80 -41.10
CA LEU A 99 -6.89 9.22 -40.92
C LEU A 99 -8.05 10.04 -40.35
N TYR A 100 -9.29 9.72 -40.74
CA TYR A 100 -10.49 10.38 -40.24
C TYR A 100 -10.82 9.94 -38.80
N PHE A 101 -10.75 8.63 -38.52
CA PHE A 101 -10.79 8.09 -37.16
C PHE A 101 -9.64 8.67 -36.32
N GLY A 102 -8.41 8.70 -36.82
CA GLY A 102 -7.25 9.23 -36.08
C GLY A 102 -7.36 10.73 -35.74
N LYS A 103 -7.93 11.57 -36.62
CA LYS A 103 -8.18 12.99 -36.31
C LYS A 103 -9.32 13.18 -35.30
N LYS A 104 -10.44 12.44 -35.42
CA LYS A 104 -11.55 12.49 -34.45
C LYS A 104 -11.14 11.88 -33.10
N TRP A 105 -10.42 10.76 -33.09
CA TRP A 105 -9.86 10.15 -31.88
C TRP A 105 -8.85 11.05 -31.19
N ARG A 106 -7.96 11.73 -31.91
CA ARG A 106 -7.05 12.73 -31.28
C ARG A 106 -7.78 13.95 -30.74
N ARG A 107 -8.94 14.31 -31.29
CA ARG A 107 -9.80 15.36 -30.72
C ARG A 107 -10.51 14.85 -29.47
N LEU A 108 -11.13 13.67 -29.54
CA LEU A 108 -11.81 13.02 -28.43
C LEU A 108 -10.86 12.75 -27.25
N TYR A 109 -9.67 12.19 -27.51
CA TYR A 109 -8.62 11.98 -26.52
C TYR A 109 -8.20 13.28 -25.84
N ARG A 110 -7.98 14.36 -26.61
CA ARG A 110 -7.64 15.67 -26.03
C ARG A 110 -8.76 16.24 -25.17
N LEU A 111 -10.02 16.09 -25.61
CA LEU A 111 -11.19 16.51 -24.84
C LEU A 111 -11.31 15.69 -23.54
N ILE A 112 -11.20 14.37 -23.60
CA ILE A 112 -11.25 13.49 -22.42
C ILE A 112 -10.12 13.81 -21.46
N ARG A 113 -8.87 13.92 -21.95
CA ARG A 113 -7.71 14.28 -21.13
C ARG A 113 -7.93 15.62 -20.44
N TRP A 114 -8.43 16.61 -21.17
CA TRP A 114 -8.74 17.93 -20.60
C TRP A 114 -9.88 17.89 -19.57
N SER A 115 -10.92 17.08 -19.81
CA SER A 115 -12.01 16.86 -18.86
C SER A 115 -11.56 16.17 -17.58
N VAL A 116 -10.68 15.16 -17.67
CA VAL A 116 -10.17 14.43 -16.51
C VAL A 116 -9.22 15.29 -15.66
N LEU A 117 -8.46 16.20 -16.28
CA LEU A 117 -7.52 17.09 -15.59
C LEU A 117 -8.19 18.28 -14.89
N ARG A 118 -9.49 18.49 -15.11
CA ARG A 118 -10.25 19.58 -14.47
C ARG A 118 -10.49 19.30 -12.99
N LYS A 119 -10.37 20.35 -12.16
CA LYS A 119 -10.65 20.26 -10.71
C LYS A 119 -12.11 19.90 -10.44
N GLU A 120 -13.01 20.36 -11.31
CA GLU A 120 -14.45 20.11 -11.21
C GLU A 120 -14.77 18.61 -11.35
N PHE A 121 -14.05 17.91 -12.23
CA PHE A 121 -14.18 16.45 -12.39
C PHE A 121 -13.80 15.73 -11.09
N SER A 122 -12.69 16.12 -10.48
CA SER A 122 -12.24 15.53 -9.21
C SER A 122 -13.21 15.82 -8.06
N ASN A 123 -13.72 17.06 -7.96
CA ASN A 123 -14.69 17.44 -6.94
C ASN A 123 -16.04 16.74 -7.10
N PHE A 124 -16.48 16.50 -8.33
CA PHE A 124 -17.69 15.72 -8.62
C PHE A 124 -17.57 14.31 -8.07
N PHE A 125 -16.50 13.58 -8.41
CA PHE A 125 -16.31 12.22 -7.91
C PHE A 125 -16.07 12.16 -6.40
N LEU A 126 -15.41 13.15 -5.82
CA LEU A 126 -15.33 13.29 -4.36
C LEU A 126 -16.72 13.41 -3.73
N THR A 127 -17.59 14.25 -4.29
CA THR A 127 -18.97 14.41 -3.83
C THR A 127 -19.75 13.10 -3.95
N CYS A 128 -19.58 12.36 -5.06
CA CYS A 128 -20.18 11.04 -5.23
C CYS A 128 -19.70 10.03 -4.19
N ILE A 129 -18.40 10.04 -3.84
CA ILE A 129 -17.85 9.16 -2.78
C ILE A 129 -18.48 9.51 -1.43
N ILE A 130 -18.56 10.78 -1.08
CA ILE A 130 -19.17 11.23 0.19
C ILE A 130 -20.66 10.84 0.23
N LEU A 131 -21.41 11.10 -0.84
CA LEU A 131 -22.82 10.73 -0.90
C LEU A 131 -23.02 9.22 -0.78
N ASN A 132 -22.18 8.43 -1.45
CA ASN A 132 -22.20 6.99 -1.34
C ASN A 132 -21.84 6.49 0.08
N THR A 133 -20.93 7.19 0.76
CA THR A 133 -20.58 6.93 2.18
C THR A 133 -21.78 7.13 3.09
N VAL A 134 -22.51 8.23 2.90
CA VAL A 134 -23.71 8.53 3.69
C VAL A 134 -24.77 7.46 3.46
N LEU A 135 -24.99 7.03 2.22
CA LEU A 135 -25.96 5.96 1.92
C LEU A 135 -25.58 4.63 2.57
N LEU A 136 -24.29 4.26 2.56
CA LEU A 136 -23.80 3.10 3.30
C LEU A 136 -24.07 3.19 4.80
N ALA A 137 -23.90 4.38 5.39
CA ALA A 137 -24.13 4.60 6.82
C ALA A 137 -25.62 4.56 7.21
N LEU A 138 -26.53 4.71 6.24
CA LEU A 138 -27.97 4.63 6.46
C LEU A 138 -28.51 3.19 6.38
N GLU A 139 -27.70 2.21 5.98
CA GLU A 139 -28.10 0.80 5.98
C GLU A 139 -28.20 0.29 7.44
N TYR A 140 -29.34 -0.31 7.80
CA TYR A 140 -29.58 -0.91 9.13
C TYR A 140 -30.35 -2.22 8.99
N ASP A 141 -30.24 -3.09 10.00
CA ASP A 141 -30.90 -4.40 9.99
C ASP A 141 -32.42 -4.25 10.22
N GLY A 142 -33.22 -5.00 9.45
CA GLY A 142 -34.69 -4.92 9.49
C GLY A 142 -35.32 -3.75 8.73
N MET A 143 -34.58 -3.13 7.80
CA MET A 143 -35.09 -2.02 6.96
C MET A 143 -36.29 -2.44 6.09
N PRO A 144 -37.29 -1.55 5.85
CA PRO A 144 -38.39 -1.84 4.93
C PRO A 144 -37.90 -2.18 3.51
N LYS A 145 -38.48 -3.22 2.89
CA LYS A 145 -38.10 -3.72 1.55
C LYS A 145 -37.99 -2.63 0.48
N LYS A 146 -38.88 -1.64 0.50
CA LYS A 146 -38.84 -0.49 -0.44
C LYS A 146 -37.55 0.32 -0.31
N MET A 147 -37.08 0.53 0.92
CA MET A 147 -35.87 1.31 1.17
C MET A 147 -34.62 0.48 0.81
N GLU A 148 -34.65 -0.83 1.04
CA GLU A 148 -33.61 -1.76 0.58
C GLU A 148 -33.44 -1.74 -0.95
N GLU A 149 -34.55 -1.80 -1.70
CA GLU A 149 -34.54 -1.70 -3.18
C GLU A 149 -33.97 -0.34 -3.67
N VAL A 150 -34.32 0.75 -2.98
CA VAL A 150 -33.78 2.09 -3.29
C VAL A 150 -32.26 2.13 -3.03
N MET A 151 -31.80 1.62 -1.90
CA MET A 151 -30.36 1.56 -1.56
C MET A 151 -29.59 0.68 -2.55
N ALA A 152 -30.15 -0.47 -2.96
CA ALA A 152 -29.56 -1.33 -3.99
C ALA A 152 -29.43 -0.60 -5.33
N THR A 153 -30.45 0.16 -5.73
CA THR A 153 -30.43 0.97 -6.95
C THR A 153 -29.32 2.03 -6.91
N PHE A 154 -29.19 2.74 -5.79
CA PHE A 154 -28.10 3.72 -5.62
C PHE A 154 -26.72 3.04 -5.65
N ASN A 155 -26.57 1.90 -5.00
CA ASN A 155 -25.30 1.16 -4.99
C ASN A 155 -24.85 0.80 -6.42
N ILE A 156 -25.77 0.30 -7.26
CA ILE A 156 -25.49 0.03 -8.68
C ILE A 156 -25.15 1.32 -9.43
N ALA A 157 -25.88 2.40 -9.20
CA ALA A 157 -25.64 3.69 -9.84
C ALA A 157 -24.25 4.26 -9.51
N PHE A 158 -23.80 4.21 -8.25
CA PHE A 158 -22.45 4.66 -7.87
C PHE A 158 -21.37 3.77 -8.46
N THR A 159 -21.55 2.44 -8.46
CA THR A 159 -20.60 1.52 -9.12
C THR A 159 -20.48 1.82 -10.61
N ALA A 160 -21.59 2.10 -11.29
CA ALA A 160 -21.58 2.51 -12.70
C ALA A 160 -20.83 3.85 -12.89
N LEU A 161 -21.08 4.84 -12.03
CA LEU A 161 -20.38 6.14 -12.07
C LEU A 161 -18.86 5.97 -11.88
N PHE A 162 -18.42 5.18 -10.91
CA PHE A 162 -16.99 4.91 -10.68
C PHE A 162 -16.37 4.06 -11.79
N THR A 163 -17.15 3.20 -12.45
CA THR A 163 -16.68 2.47 -13.64
C THR A 163 -16.45 3.42 -14.81
N ILE A 164 -17.37 4.38 -15.02
CA ILE A 164 -17.21 5.43 -16.03
C ILE A 164 -15.98 6.29 -15.72
N GLU A 165 -15.79 6.70 -14.46
CA GLU A 165 -14.61 7.42 -13.98
C GLU A 165 -13.31 6.72 -14.38
N LEU A 166 -13.22 5.41 -14.10
CA LEU A 166 -12.07 4.59 -14.41
C LEU A 166 -11.81 4.52 -15.91
N ILE A 167 -12.85 4.27 -16.72
CA ILE A 167 -12.72 4.20 -18.18
C ILE A 167 -12.23 5.55 -18.74
N LEU A 168 -12.79 6.67 -18.26
CA LEU A 168 -12.38 8.01 -18.67
C LEU A 168 -10.92 8.31 -18.31
N LYS A 169 -10.48 7.97 -17.10
CA LYS A 169 -9.07 8.13 -16.68
C LYS A 169 -8.13 7.25 -17.49
N PHE A 170 -8.52 5.99 -17.73
CA PHE A 170 -7.73 5.04 -18.49
C PHE A 170 -7.50 5.51 -19.93
N ILE A 171 -8.56 6.01 -20.58
CA ILE A 171 -8.48 6.57 -21.94
C ILE A 171 -7.74 7.92 -21.96
N GLY A 172 -7.97 8.79 -20.97
CA GLY A 172 -7.42 10.16 -20.92
C GLY A 172 -5.93 10.24 -20.59
N LEU A 173 -5.46 9.45 -19.62
CA LEU A 173 -4.06 9.38 -19.20
C LEU A 173 -3.27 8.41 -20.08
N GLY A 174 -3.92 7.32 -20.53
CA GLY A 174 -3.26 6.21 -21.21
C GLY A 174 -2.66 5.21 -20.21
N PHE A 175 -2.34 4.01 -20.71
CA PHE A 175 -1.99 2.86 -19.87
C PHE A 175 -0.80 3.12 -18.91
N TRP A 176 0.31 3.64 -19.43
CA TRP A 176 1.53 3.83 -18.64
C TRP A 176 1.41 4.96 -17.60
N GLU A 177 0.80 6.08 -17.99
CA GLU A 177 0.57 7.21 -17.07
C GLU A 177 -0.44 6.82 -15.97
N TYR A 178 -1.42 5.96 -16.30
CA TYR A 178 -2.38 5.43 -15.33
C TYR A 178 -1.72 4.51 -14.29
N VAL A 179 -0.95 3.51 -14.73
CA VAL A 179 -0.33 2.51 -13.85
C VAL A 179 0.84 3.09 -13.05
N SER A 180 1.43 4.21 -13.47
CA SER A 180 2.48 4.88 -12.68
C SER A 180 2.00 5.49 -11.37
N ASP A 181 0.69 5.69 -11.18
CA ASP A 181 0.13 6.26 -9.94
C ASP A 181 -0.54 5.15 -9.12
N ASN A 182 0.02 4.89 -7.93
CA ASN A 182 -0.49 3.89 -6.99
C ASN A 182 -1.98 4.12 -6.64
N PHE A 183 -2.44 5.37 -6.59
CA PHE A 183 -3.85 5.68 -6.29
C PHE A 183 -4.79 5.37 -7.45
N ASN A 184 -4.32 5.42 -8.70
CA ASN A 184 -5.09 4.97 -9.87
C ASN A 184 -5.22 3.44 -9.89
N ILE A 185 -4.16 2.71 -9.54
CA ILE A 185 -4.22 1.25 -9.40
C ILE A 185 -5.19 0.86 -8.30
N PHE A 186 -5.13 1.52 -7.15
CA PHE A 186 -6.06 1.27 -6.04
C PHE A 186 -7.53 1.52 -6.43
N ASP A 187 -7.82 2.61 -7.15
CA ASP A 187 -9.15 2.90 -7.69
C ASP A 187 -9.63 1.78 -8.63
N ALA A 188 -8.73 1.26 -9.47
CA ALA A 188 -9.05 0.13 -10.36
C ALA A 188 -9.41 -1.14 -9.59
N ILE A 189 -8.63 -1.47 -8.56
CA ILE A 189 -8.92 -2.63 -7.71
C ILE A 189 -10.31 -2.51 -7.07
N ILE A 190 -10.65 -1.33 -6.52
CA ILE A 190 -11.96 -1.10 -5.88
C ILE A 190 -13.10 -1.27 -6.89
N VAL A 191 -12.99 -0.67 -8.07
CA VAL A 191 -14.03 -0.77 -9.11
C VAL A 191 -14.16 -2.21 -9.60
N THR A 192 -13.06 -2.93 -9.78
CA THR A 192 -13.09 -4.35 -10.15
C THR A 192 -13.76 -5.21 -9.08
N LEU A 193 -13.47 -5.01 -7.80
CA LEU A 193 -14.14 -5.72 -6.71
C LEU A 193 -15.64 -5.45 -6.69
N ALA A 194 -16.06 -4.20 -6.92
CA ALA A 194 -17.48 -3.82 -6.98
C ALA A 194 -18.20 -4.41 -8.20
N LEU A 195 -17.53 -4.52 -9.35
CA LEU A 195 -18.10 -5.19 -10.52
C LEU A 195 -18.22 -6.71 -10.32
N LEU A 196 -17.23 -7.33 -9.68
CA LEU A 196 -17.28 -8.74 -9.32
C LEU A 196 -18.48 -9.02 -8.41
N GLU A 197 -18.71 -8.18 -7.39
CA GLU A 197 -19.87 -8.29 -6.49
C GLU A 197 -21.20 -8.34 -7.28
N ILE A 198 -21.41 -7.40 -8.21
CA ILE A 198 -22.64 -7.34 -9.03
C ILE A 198 -22.79 -8.58 -9.91
N VAL A 199 -21.71 -9.01 -10.58
CA VAL A 199 -21.73 -10.19 -11.46
C VAL A 199 -22.05 -11.45 -10.67
N PHE A 200 -21.51 -11.58 -9.45
CA PHE A 200 -21.78 -12.72 -8.58
C PHE A 200 -23.18 -12.71 -7.97
N GLU A 201 -23.77 -11.54 -7.74
CA GLU A 201 -25.14 -11.42 -7.22
C GLU A 201 -26.21 -11.73 -8.28
N GLN A 202 -25.97 -11.39 -9.55
CA GLN A 202 -26.91 -11.61 -10.66
C GLN A 202 -26.71 -12.94 -11.41
N GLY A 203 -25.55 -13.59 -11.27
CA GLY A 203 -25.20 -14.83 -11.98
C GLY A 203 -25.90 -16.07 -11.43
N SER A 204 -26.88 -16.61 -12.16
CA SER A 204 -27.53 -17.89 -11.84
C SER A 204 -26.61 -19.12 -11.99
N GLY A 205 -25.51 -19.01 -12.73
CA GLY A 205 -24.68 -20.14 -13.19
C GLY A 205 -23.47 -20.53 -12.33
N VAL A 206 -23.19 -19.85 -11.21
CA VAL A 206 -22.02 -20.18 -10.38
C VAL A 206 -22.46 -20.72 -9.00
N VAL A 207 -23.14 -21.87 -9.03
CA VAL A 207 -23.61 -22.59 -7.83
C VAL A 207 -22.45 -23.00 -6.92
N ALA A 208 -21.26 -23.27 -7.48
CA ALA A 208 -20.07 -23.62 -6.72
C ALA A 208 -19.54 -22.48 -5.84
N PHE A 209 -19.79 -21.23 -6.24
CA PHE A 209 -19.33 -20.09 -5.47
C PHE A 209 -20.32 -19.77 -4.36
N ARG A 210 -21.65 -19.72 -4.59
CA ARG A 210 -22.71 -19.32 -3.60
C ARG A 210 -22.60 -19.93 -2.19
N SER A 211 -21.95 -21.08 -2.02
CA SER A 211 -21.74 -21.78 -0.75
C SER A 211 -20.65 -21.18 0.16
N PHE A 212 -19.79 -20.30 -0.35
CA PHE A 212 -18.80 -19.64 0.49
C PHE A 212 -19.45 -18.53 1.33
N ARG A 213 -19.39 -18.65 2.66
CA ARG A 213 -19.68 -17.56 3.64
C ARG A 213 -18.99 -16.22 3.27
N SER A 214 -17.99 -16.27 2.40
CA SER A 214 -17.31 -15.16 1.76
C SER A 214 -18.19 -14.15 1.00
N PHE A 215 -19.43 -14.45 0.58
CA PHE A 215 -20.27 -13.42 -0.08
C PHE A 215 -20.71 -12.31 0.86
N GLN A 216 -20.92 -12.59 2.15
CA GLN A 216 -21.16 -11.54 3.14
C GLN A 216 -19.93 -10.63 3.27
N ILE A 217 -18.73 -11.19 3.11
CA ILE A 217 -17.47 -10.42 3.15
C ILE A 217 -17.33 -9.52 1.91
N LEU A 218 -17.77 -9.97 0.73
CA LEU A 218 -17.76 -9.14 -0.48
C LEU A 218 -18.64 -7.88 -0.32
N LYS A 219 -19.79 -8.00 0.34
CA LYS A 219 -20.65 -6.85 0.68
C LYS A 219 -19.94 -5.85 1.60
N SER A 220 -19.01 -6.30 2.43
CA SER A 220 -18.16 -5.43 3.26
C SER A 220 -17.07 -4.71 2.46
N PHE A 221 -16.65 -5.24 1.31
CA PHE A 221 -15.68 -4.55 0.44
C PHE A 221 -16.23 -3.28 -0.19
N ARG A 222 -17.56 -3.08 -0.19
CA ARG A 222 -18.17 -1.79 -0.49
C ARG A 222 -17.63 -0.68 0.41
N VAL A 223 -17.20 -0.96 1.64
CA VAL A 223 -16.56 0.04 2.52
C VAL A 223 -15.19 0.49 1.98
N LEU A 224 -14.52 -0.33 1.16
CA LEU A 224 -13.23 0.04 0.59
C LEU A 224 -13.31 1.28 -0.31
N ARG A 225 -14.48 1.57 -0.91
CA ARG A 225 -14.66 2.77 -1.74
C ARG A 225 -14.53 4.08 -0.96
N LEU A 226 -14.66 4.05 0.37
CA LEU A 226 -14.37 5.18 1.25
C LEU A 226 -12.90 5.62 1.15
N PHE A 227 -11.99 4.66 0.98
CA PHE A 227 -10.56 4.95 0.82
C PHE A 227 -10.25 5.67 -0.50
N LYS A 228 -11.15 5.68 -1.50
CA LYS A 228 -10.98 6.52 -2.70
C LYS A 228 -10.85 8.00 -2.34
N MET A 229 -11.43 8.43 -1.22
CA MET A 229 -11.28 9.80 -0.71
C MET A 229 -9.82 10.18 -0.42
N PHE A 230 -8.97 9.21 -0.04
CA PHE A 230 -7.56 9.47 0.28
C PHE A 230 -6.78 10.02 -0.91
N ARG A 231 -7.16 9.68 -2.14
CA ARG A 231 -6.55 10.23 -3.35
C ARG A 231 -6.85 11.71 -3.54
N TYR A 232 -8.06 12.16 -3.17
CA TYR A 232 -8.52 13.52 -3.38
C TYR A 232 -8.01 14.48 -2.30
N LEU A 233 -7.77 13.96 -1.10
CA LEU A 233 -7.24 14.72 0.02
C LEU A 233 -5.71 14.68 0.01
N GLN A 234 -5.08 15.68 -0.60
CA GLN A 234 -3.62 15.79 -0.68
C GLN A 234 -2.94 15.73 0.69
N SER A 235 -3.58 16.27 1.73
CA SER A 235 -3.11 16.16 3.11
C SER A 235 -3.04 14.70 3.58
N LEU A 236 -4.05 13.88 3.27
CA LEU A 236 -4.06 12.46 3.62
C LEU A 236 -3.02 11.66 2.83
N ARG A 237 -2.81 12.00 1.55
CA ARG A 237 -1.73 11.39 0.76
C ARG A 237 -0.38 11.62 1.41
N LYS A 238 -0.09 12.88 1.77
CA LYS A 238 1.17 13.25 2.43
C LYS A 238 1.34 12.53 3.77
N ILE A 239 0.28 12.46 4.58
CA ILE A 239 0.29 11.71 5.85
C ILE A 239 0.56 10.23 5.59
N GLY A 240 -0.12 9.61 4.62
CA GLY A 240 0.06 8.21 4.26
C GLY A 240 1.48 7.89 3.77
N GLU A 241 2.05 8.74 2.91
CA GLU A 241 3.44 8.61 2.43
C GLU A 241 4.44 8.67 3.59
N VAL A 242 4.25 9.59 4.54
CA VAL A 242 5.09 9.72 5.74
C VAL A 242 4.92 8.52 6.67
N LEU A 243 3.70 8.00 6.83
CA LEU A 243 3.44 6.81 7.63
C LEU A 243 4.10 5.57 7.02
N LEU A 244 3.95 5.35 5.72
CA LEU A 244 4.56 4.21 5.02
C LEU A 244 6.08 4.30 4.99
N SER A 245 6.66 5.49 4.83
CA SER A 245 8.11 5.64 4.91
C SER A 245 8.64 5.34 6.31
N SER A 246 7.91 5.76 7.35
CA SER A 246 8.26 5.49 8.75
C SER A 246 8.01 4.01 9.14
N ALA A 247 7.03 3.34 8.51
CA ALA A 247 6.72 1.93 8.78
C ALA A 247 7.89 0.99 8.48
N SER A 248 8.72 1.33 7.49
CA SER A 248 9.92 0.56 7.15
C SER A 248 10.91 0.46 8.32
N SER A 249 11.04 1.53 9.12
CA SER A 249 11.89 1.56 10.33
C SER A 249 11.38 0.63 11.42
N PHE A 250 10.06 0.43 11.53
CA PHE A 250 9.46 -0.43 12.56
C PHE A 250 9.41 -1.91 12.15
N MET A 251 9.48 -2.22 10.86
CA MET A 251 9.30 -3.57 10.34
C MET A 251 10.28 -4.58 10.96
N ALA A 252 11.54 -4.18 11.20
CA ALA A 252 12.54 -5.04 11.81
C ALA A 252 12.17 -5.45 13.25
N ILE A 253 11.63 -4.52 14.05
CA ILE A 253 11.18 -4.82 15.43
C ILE A 253 9.95 -5.70 15.40
N VAL A 254 8.97 -5.39 14.54
CA VAL A 254 7.74 -6.18 14.42
C VAL A 254 8.08 -7.62 14.03
N LEU A 255 9.02 -7.81 13.09
CA LEU A 255 9.51 -9.13 12.70
C LEU A 255 10.21 -9.84 13.86
N LEU A 256 11.07 -9.15 14.61
CA LEU A 256 11.74 -9.71 15.78
C LEU A 256 10.73 -10.11 16.87
N MET A 257 9.76 -9.26 17.15
CA MET A 257 8.67 -9.52 18.10
C MET A 257 7.84 -10.73 17.68
N PHE A 258 7.51 -10.82 16.39
CA PHE A 258 6.79 -11.96 15.82
C PHE A 258 7.62 -13.25 15.92
N LEU A 259 8.94 -13.20 15.67
CA LEU A 259 9.83 -14.35 15.84
C LEU A 259 9.82 -14.87 17.30
N PHE A 260 9.98 -13.97 18.28
CA PHE A 260 9.93 -14.34 19.69
C PHE A 260 8.56 -14.90 20.08
N MET A 261 7.48 -14.30 19.59
CA MET A 261 6.12 -14.80 19.79
C MET A 261 5.95 -16.22 19.24
N VAL A 262 6.48 -16.51 18.05
CA VAL A 262 6.46 -17.85 17.47
C VAL A 262 7.22 -18.85 18.34
N VAL A 263 8.40 -18.49 18.84
CA VAL A 263 9.17 -19.36 19.75
C VAL A 263 8.37 -19.69 21.00
N PHE A 264 7.81 -18.68 21.67
CA PHE A 264 6.98 -18.88 22.87
C PHE A 264 5.67 -19.63 22.56
N ALA A 265 5.06 -19.41 21.40
CA ALA A 265 3.88 -20.14 20.98
C ALA A 265 4.18 -21.63 20.75
N ILE A 266 5.33 -21.98 20.17
CA ILE A 266 5.76 -23.37 20.01
C ILE A 266 6.06 -23.99 21.38
N VAL A 267 6.73 -23.27 22.28
CA VAL A 267 6.96 -23.77 23.65
C VAL A 267 5.63 -24.01 24.37
N GLY A 268 4.70 -23.05 24.31
CA GLY A 268 3.36 -23.18 24.87
C GLY A 268 2.57 -24.35 24.29
N LEU A 269 2.65 -24.57 22.97
CA LEU A 269 2.07 -25.75 22.30
C LEU A 269 2.61 -27.08 22.87
N HIS A 270 3.90 -27.16 23.18
CA HIS A 270 4.48 -28.38 23.75
C HIS A 270 4.22 -28.54 25.25
N LEU A 271 4.08 -27.44 25.99
CA LEU A 271 3.82 -27.47 27.43
C LEU A 271 2.34 -27.67 27.76
N TYR A 272 1.45 -27.10 26.97
CA TYR A 272 0.01 -26.99 27.24
C TYR A 272 -0.86 -27.58 26.14
N GLY A 273 -0.28 -28.16 25.10
CA GLY A 273 -1.03 -28.85 24.05
C GLY A 273 -1.81 -30.04 24.59
N GLY A 274 -3.09 -30.12 24.27
CA GLY A 274 -4.00 -31.14 24.78
C GLY A 274 -4.65 -30.79 26.12
N VAL A 275 -4.23 -29.70 26.77
CA VAL A 275 -4.95 -29.12 27.91
C VAL A 275 -6.15 -28.36 27.35
N VAL A 276 -7.36 -28.78 27.72
CA VAL A 276 -8.60 -28.15 27.28
C VAL A 276 -9.18 -27.39 28.47
N PRO A 277 -9.03 -26.05 28.52
CA PRO A 277 -9.76 -25.24 29.48
C PRO A 277 -11.28 -25.42 29.36
N GLN A 278 -12.02 -24.96 30.37
CA GLN A 278 -13.49 -24.98 30.32
C GLN A 278 -14.05 -24.26 29.09
N ASP A 279 -13.35 -23.23 28.61
CA ASP A 279 -13.66 -22.53 27.37
C ASP A 279 -12.85 -23.08 26.19
N GLU A 280 -13.48 -23.21 25.02
CA GLU A 280 -12.82 -23.70 23.79
C GLU A 280 -11.66 -22.80 23.35
N PHE A 281 -11.65 -21.53 23.76
CA PHE A 281 -10.56 -20.57 23.57
C PHE A 281 -10.45 -19.71 24.83
N PRO A 282 -9.24 -19.39 25.34
CA PRO A 282 -7.90 -19.59 24.76
C PRO A 282 -7.27 -20.97 25.01
N ASN A 283 -6.66 -21.59 23.99
CA ASN A 283 -5.98 -22.89 24.09
C ASN A 283 -4.64 -22.98 23.32
N PHE A 284 -3.81 -23.96 23.66
CA PHE A 284 -2.55 -24.27 22.97
C PHE A 284 -2.64 -25.54 22.12
N ASN A 285 -3.81 -25.96 21.66
CA ASN A 285 -3.96 -27.23 20.93
C ASN A 285 -3.45 -27.16 19.48
N SER A 286 -3.38 -25.95 18.92
CA SER A 286 -2.86 -25.70 17.58
C SER A 286 -1.82 -24.58 17.61
N PHE A 287 -0.93 -24.58 16.61
CA PHE A 287 0.08 -23.53 16.47
C PHE A 287 -0.56 -22.13 16.35
N LEU A 288 -1.59 -21.98 15.51
CA LEU A 288 -2.26 -20.68 15.34
C LEU A 288 -2.96 -20.22 16.62
N ASN A 289 -3.64 -21.12 17.33
CA ASN A 289 -4.24 -20.76 18.62
C ASN A 289 -3.17 -20.32 19.61
N SER A 290 -2.06 -21.06 19.69
CA SER A 290 -0.91 -20.72 20.56
C SER A 290 -0.35 -19.32 20.25
N VAL A 291 -0.23 -18.97 18.96
CA VAL A 291 0.20 -17.63 18.53
C VAL A 291 -0.81 -16.57 18.98
N ILE A 292 -2.12 -16.81 18.85
CA ILE A 292 -3.16 -15.87 19.30
C ILE A 292 -3.13 -15.72 20.82
N VAL A 293 -2.95 -16.81 21.58
CA VAL A 293 -2.81 -16.75 23.04
C VAL A 293 -1.57 -15.95 23.43
N MET A 294 -0.43 -16.16 22.78
CA MET A 294 0.78 -15.36 23.04
C MET A 294 0.60 -13.89 22.66
N PHE A 295 -0.13 -13.60 21.58
CA PHE A 295 -0.50 -12.23 21.22
C PHE A 295 -1.38 -11.58 22.28
N ASN A 296 -2.41 -12.28 22.78
CA ASN A 296 -3.31 -11.78 23.82
C ASN A 296 -2.57 -11.49 25.13
N VAL A 297 -1.69 -12.42 25.55
CA VAL A 297 -0.85 -12.20 26.74
C VAL A 297 0.12 -11.03 26.52
N LEU A 298 0.61 -10.82 25.29
CA LEU A 298 1.48 -9.69 24.96
C LEU A 298 0.76 -8.33 24.99
N THR A 299 -0.51 -8.27 24.59
CA THR A 299 -1.35 -7.05 24.71
C THR A 299 -1.72 -6.74 26.15
N LEU A 300 -1.41 -7.64 27.10
CA LEU A 300 -1.75 -7.55 28.52
C LEU A 300 -3.26 -7.55 28.78
N GLU A 301 -4.03 -8.15 27.87
CA GLU A 301 -5.47 -8.34 28.01
C GLU A 301 -5.74 -9.76 28.54
N ASP A 302 -6.47 -9.85 29.66
CA ASP A 302 -6.84 -11.08 30.36
C ASP A 302 -5.69 -12.09 30.60
N TRP A 303 -4.45 -11.62 30.60
CA TRP A 303 -3.27 -12.48 30.66
C TRP A 303 -3.16 -13.23 31.99
N GLU A 304 -3.63 -12.62 33.08
CA GLU A 304 -3.70 -13.23 34.39
C GLU A 304 -4.72 -14.37 34.42
N ILE A 305 -5.87 -14.21 33.75
CA ILE A 305 -6.91 -15.24 33.67
C ILE A 305 -6.35 -16.44 32.92
N ILE A 306 -5.71 -16.20 31.76
CA ILE A 306 -5.05 -17.22 30.97
C ILE A 306 -4.00 -17.96 31.82
N MET A 307 -3.15 -17.23 32.53
CA MET A 307 -2.14 -17.82 33.40
C MET A 307 -2.77 -18.68 34.50
N TYR A 308 -3.80 -18.19 35.19
CA TYR A 308 -4.46 -18.93 36.27
C TYR A 308 -5.18 -20.19 35.76
N THR A 309 -5.80 -20.11 34.59
CA THR A 309 -6.43 -21.26 33.93
C THR A 309 -5.39 -22.36 33.65
N PHE A 310 -4.27 -22.04 32.99
CA PHE A 310 -3.24 -23.04 32.72
C PHE A 310 -2.50 -23.49 33.98
N MET A 311 -2.39 -22.65 35.00
CA MET A 311 -1.84 -23.03 36.30
C MET A 311 -2.73 -24.07 36.99
N HIS A 312 -4.06 -23.89 36.95
CA HIS A 312 -5.02 -24.81 37.54
C HIS A 312 -5.02 -26.17 36.83
N GLU A 313 -4.98 -26.16 35.50
CA GLU A 313 -5.03 -27.39 34.69
C GLU A 313 -3.70 -28.17 34.63
N THR A 314 -2.57 -27.52 34.95
CA THR A 314 -1.25 -28.17 34.88
C THR A 314 -0.50 -28.16 36.20
N ASN A 315 0.19 -27.06 36.51
CA ASN A 315 0.94 -26.86 37.74
C ASN A 315 1.35 -25.39 37.92
N PHE A 316 1.91 -25.09 39.10
CA PHE A 316 2.43 -23.76 39.45
C PHE A 316 3.56 -23.27 38.51
N GLY A 317 4.25 -24.17 37.81
CA GLY A 317 5.32 -23.83 36.87
C GLY A 317 4.85 -22.91 35.73
N SER A 318 3.57 -22.97 35.38
CA SER A 318 2.95 -22.12 34.36
C SER A 318 3.06 -20.63 34.66
N VAL A 319 3.09 -20.27 35.95
CA VAL A 319 3.30 -18.89 36.39
C VAL A 319 4.61 -18.33 35.82
N PHE A 320 5.70 -19.11 35.82
CA PHE A 320 6.98 -18.65 35.29
C PHE A 320 6.98 -18.46 33.77
N PHE A 321 6.25 -19.31 33.05
CA PHE A 321 6.12 -19.19 31.60
C PHE A 321 5.39 -17.89 31.21
N PHE A 322 4.21 -17.64 31.78
CA PHE A 322 3.41 -16.46 31.45
C PHE A 322 4.02 -15.17 32.00
N ILE A 323 4.51 -15.15 33.25
CA ILE A 323 5.21 -13.98 33.79
C ILE A 323 6.49 -13.71 32.99
N GLY A 324 7.24 -14.75 32.61
CA GLY A 324 8.42 -14.61 31.76
C GLY A 324 8.09 -13.94 30.43
N TRP A 325 7.04 -14.40 29.75
CA TRP A 325 6.56 -13.79 28.51
C TRP A 325 6.07 -12.35 28.69
N VAL A 326 5.32 -12.05 29.75
CA VAL A 326 4.85 -10.68 30.06
C VAL A 326 6.01 -9.74 30.37
N VAL A 327 6.99 -10.16 31.17
CA VAL A 327 8.17 -9.37 31.51
C VAL A 327 9.01 -9.12 30.26
N LEU A 328 9.33 -10.17 29.49
CA LEU A 328 10.04 -10.02 28.23
C LEU A 328 9.26 -9.10 27.27
N GLY A 329 7.97 -9.34 27.11
CA GLY A 329 7.10 -8.59 26.23
C GLY A 329 7.06 -7.09 26.57
N LYS A 330 6.71 -6.79 27.82
CA LYS A 330 6.59 -5.42 28.32
C LYS A 330 7.92 -4.69 28.39
N TYR A 331 8.99 -5.31 28.86
CA TYR A 331 10.25 -4.60 29.06
C TYR A 331 11.12 -4.59 27.81
N ILE A 332 11.23 -5.71 27.08
CA ILE A 332 12.08 -5.75 25.87
C ILE A 332 11.37 -5.03 24.73
N PHE A 333 10.12 -5.38 24.39
CA PHE A 333 9.50 -4.78 23.20
C PHE A 333 9.14 -3.32 23.39
N LEU A 334 8.69 -2.88 24.57
CA LEU A 334 8.44 -1.45 24.82
C LEU A 334 9.75 -0.64 24.80
N THR A 335 10.84 -1.20 25.33
CA THR A 335 12.16 -0.53 25.29
C THR A 335 12.72 -0.47 23.87
N LEU A 336 12.60 -1.54 23.09
CA LEU A 336 13.04 -1.56 21.69
C LEU A 336 12.19 -0.63 20.82
N PHE A 337 10.88 -0.63 21.02
CA PHE A 337 9.97 0.29 20.34
C PHE A 337 10.34 1.74 20.64
N LEU A 338 10.53 2.10 21.91
CA LEU A 338 10.97 3.45 22.30
C LEU A 338 12.32 3.82 21.67
N ALA A 339 13.28 2.89 21.66
CA ALA A 339 14.60 3.14 21.10
C ALA A 339 14.53 3.45 19.60
N VAL A 340 13.79 2.65 18.82
CA VAL A 340 13.66 2.88 17.38
C VAL A 340 12.77 4.06 17.06
N THR A 341 11.73 4.34 17.86
CA THR A 341 10.96 5.58 17.71
C THR A 341 11.86 6.79 17.94
N LEU A 342 12.74 6.75 18.95
CA LEU A 342 13.70 7.82 19.21
C LEU A 342 14.70 7.96 18.06
N GLU A 343 15.27 6.86 17.55
CA GLU A 343 16.15 6.86 16.37
C GLU A 343 15.45 7.37 15.10
N ALA A 344 14.19 7.00 14.89
CA ALA A 344 13.37 7.49 13.77
C ALA A 344 13.04 8.99 13.89
N PHE A 345 12.91 9.52 15.10
CA PHE A 345 12.75 10.96 15.31
C PHE A 345 14.07 11.70 15.15
N GLU A 346 15.17 11.22 15.74
CA GLU A 346 16.51 11.81 15.61
C GLU A 346 16.95 11.88 14.14
N SER A 347 16.79 10.79 13.39
CA SER A 347 17.12 10.78 11.95
C SER A 347 16.32 11.78 11.11
N LYS A 348 15.07 12.08 11.48
CA LYS A 348 14.28 13.14 10.82
C LYS A 348 14.79 14.54 11.16
N TYR A 349 15.11 14.81 12.43
CA TYR A 349 15.69 16.10 12.85
C TYR A 349 17.05 16.34 12.20
N ASP A 350 17.92 15.32 12.15
CA ASP A 350 19.22 15.40 11.49
C ASP A 350 19.09 15.67 9.98
N ALA A 351 18.11 15.04 9.33
CA ALA A 351 17.83 15.28 7.91
C ALA A 351 17.30 16.69 7.63
N GLU A 352 16.42 17.22 8.50
CA GLU A 352 15.91 18.59 8.41
C GLU A 352 17.04 19.61 8.64
N ALA A 353 17.85 19.43 9.68
CA ALA A 353 19.00 20.30 9.97
C ALA A 353 20.05 20.28 8.84
N ALA A 354 20.32 19.12 8.26
CA ALA A 354 21.21 19.00 7.09
C ALA A 354 20.63 19.72 5.86
N SER A 355 19.32 19.66 5.64
CA SER A 355 18.66 20.38 4.54
C SER A 355 18.69 21.89 4.76
N GLU A 356 18.44 22.37 5.97
CA GLU A 356 18.49 23.79 6.29
C GLU A 356 19.92 24.34 6.14
N ALA A 357 20.93 23.59 6.61
CA ALA A 357 22.33 23.96 6.43
C ALA A 357 22.73 24.02 4.94
N TYR A 358 22.22 23.10 4.11
CA TYR A 358 22.44 23.13 2.66
C TYR A 358 21.76 24.33 1.99
N ILE A 359 20.54 24.68 2.41
CA ILE A 359 19.83 25.87 1.93
C ILE A 359 20.55 27.14 2.35
N ALA A 360 21.03 27.24 3.59
CA ALA A 360 21.77 28.40 4.09
C ALA A 360 23.14 28.57 3.42
N TYR A 361 23.74 27.47 2.94
CA TYR A 361 24.99 27.50 2.18
C TYR A 361 24.82 27.97 0.73
N LYS A 362 23.65 27.78 0.13
CA LYS A 362 23.34 28.11 -1.27
C LYS A 362 22.81 29.53 -1.41
#